data_AF-A0A226HYX1-F1
#
_entry.id   AF-A0A226HYX1-F1
#
_cell.length_a   1.000
_cell.length_b   1.000
_cell.length_c   1.000
_cell.angle_alpha   90.00
_cell.angle_beta   90.00
_cell.angle_gamma   90.00
#
_symmetry.space_group_name_H-M   'P 1'
#
loop_
_entity.id
_entity.type
_entity.pdbx_description
1 polymer ?
#
loop_
_entity_poly.entity_id
_entity_poly.type
_entity_poly.pdbx_seq_one_letter_code
_entity_poly.pdbx_strand_id
1 'polypeptide(L)'
;MLKIVTATLFFTIGKLSAQTINIGEIAILSGTDFATVADFDNKSTGDFINDGQFTVYSNYNNDGLVTFSPKTASGLTNFKGLAGAQTISGSELSEFNNVRFENRMVQPAFLLSTEISIHGVSDFYKGIVSNNNSGGIVIFEANAAHKNTNDDSYVDGYVECVGKNEFQFPIGDGGYFRPSAFSQNSISKDFFKSKYVLANSNELHPHTQKEELITLINTNEYWKVESNQAVIDLALTLKWNTNTTPDELTKEDSDYTLAIVNWDAAQSKWVHYASAVDNQNETVTAAINKTGIFTLGKVKTSTTTDVIVYNAISPNGDGKNDYFNIEGLENFPDNSVQIFNRYGVKVFETTNYGANGNWFRGISDGRVTTAKNEGLPTGTYFYVLKYKTNNGDYKDKAGYLYISNN
;
A
#
# COMPACT_ATOMS: atom_id res chain seq x y z
N MET A 1 13.89 85.44 -26.58
CA MET A 1 14.35 84.05 -26.41
C MET A 1 13.71 83.52 -25.13
N LEU A 2 12.55 82.85 -25.25
CA LEU A 2 11.78 82.35 -24.11
C LEU A 2 12.27 80.93 -23.80
N LYS A 3 12.90 80.71 -22.64
CA LYS A 3 13.29 79.37 -22.17
C LYS A 3 12.09 78.72 -21.48
N ILE A 4 11.48 77.76 -22.16
CA ILE A 4 10.51 76.83 -21.56
C ILE A 4 11.32 75.73 -20.87
N VAL A 5 11.19 75.61 -19.55
CA VAL A 5 11.72 74.48 -18.78
C VAL A 5 10.60 73.48 -18.64
N THR A 6 10.69 72.37 -19.38
CA THR A 6 9.78 71.23 -19.25
C THR A 6 10.27 70.37 -18.09
N ALA A 7 9.54 70.35 -16.98
CA ALA A 7 9.74 69.39 -15.91
C ALA A 7 8.91 68.14 -16.19
N THR A 8 9.55 67.05 -16.58
CA THR A 8 8.90 65.75 -16.77
C THR A 8 8.82 65.04 -15.41
N LEU A 9 7.61 64.93 -14.87
CA LEU A 9 7.34 64.18 -13.65
C LEU A 9 7.16 62.69 -13.99
N PHE A 10 8.12 61.85 -13.63
CA PHE A 10 7.98 60.39 -13.73
C PHE A 10 7.18 59.88 -12.53
N PHE A 11 5.93 59.45 -12.75
CA PHE A 11 5.22 58.61 -11.79
C PHE A 11 5.65 57.16 -11.99
N THR A 12 6.54 56.66 -11.13
CA THR A 12 6.77 55.23 -10.99
C THR A 12 5.59 54.63 -10.22
N ILE A 13 4.69 53.92 -10.90
CA ILE A 13 3.70 53.07 -10.23
C ILE A 13 4.47 51.83 -9.73
N GLY A 14 4.97 51.90 -8.50
CA GLY A 14 5.50 50.72 -7.83
C GLY A 14 4.34 49.76 -7.55
N LYS A 15 4.41 48.52 -8.05
CA LYS A 15 3.56 47.44 -7.52
C LYS A 15 4.02 47.20 -6.09
N LEU A 16 3.23 47.66 -5.12
CA LEU A 16 3.38 47.23 -3.74
C LEU A 16 2.86 45.79 -3.65
N SER A 17 3.77 44.83 -3.57
CA SER A 17 3.41 43.47 -3.15
C SER A 17 3.22 43.52 -1.64
N ALA A 18 1.98 43.43 -1.17
CA ALA A 18 1.74 43.15 0.23
C ALA A 18 2.25 41.73 0.53
N GLN A 19 2.84 41.50 1.70
CA GLN A 19 3.19 40.18 2.21
C GLN A 19 3.06 40.21 3.73
N THR A 20 2.64 39.10 4.32
CA THR A 20 2.61 38.93 5.78
C THR A 20 3.89 38.21 6.17
N ILE A 21 4.82 38.94 6.79
CA ILE A 21 6.10 38.37 7.24
C ILE A 21 6.03 38.15 8.74
N ASN A 22 6.28 36.92 9.18
CA ASN A 22 6.52 36.63 10.59
C ASN A 22 8.02 36.55 10.88
N ILE A 23 8.50 37.34 11.83
CA ILE A 23 9.89 37.34 12.33
C ILE A 23 9.97 37.14 13.85
N GLY A 24 8.83 36.88 14.49
CA GLY A 24 8.69 36.67 15.94
C GLY A 24 7.59 35.65 16.21
N GLU A 25 6.75 35.86 17.22
CA GLU A 25 5.70 34.90 17.57
C GLU A 25 4.32 35.35 17.04
N ILE A 26 3.63 34.45 16.33
CA ILE A 26 2.20 34.55 16.03
C ILE A 26 1.53 33.31 16.60
N ALA A 27 0.58 33.51 17.52
CA ALA A 27 -0.27 32.46 18.05
C ALA A 27 -1.74 32.73 17.70
N ILE A 28 -2.35 31.83 16.94
CA ILE A 28 -3.79 31.87 16.63
C ILE A 28 -4.49 30.99 17.65
N LEU A 29 -5.18 31.60 18.61
CA LEU A 29 -5.88 30.89 19.67
C LEU A 29 -7.15 30.22 19.15
N SER A 30 -7.61 29.18 19.85
CA SER A 30 -8.87 28.49 19.54
C SER A 30 -10.05 29.46 19.43
N GLY A 31 -10.86 29.30 18.38
CA GLY A 31 -11.99 30.18 18.08
C GLY A 31 -11.62 31.52 17.41
N THR A 32 -10.34 31.72 17.05
CA THR A 32 -9.86 32.91 16.35
C THR A 32 -9.65 32.62 14.86
N ASP A 33 -10.09 33.55 14.02
CA ASP A 33 -9.82 33.55 12.59
C ASP A 33 -8.66 34.50 12.25
N PHE A 34 -7.68 34.01 11.50
CA PHE A 34 -6.58 34.77 10.93
C PHE A 34 -6.46 34.45 9.45
N ALA A 35 -6.24 35.45 8.61
CA ALA A 35 -6.12 35.24 7.17
C ALA A 35 -5.09 36.15 6.53
N THR A 36 -4.37 35.61 5.55
CA THR A 36 -3.45 36.36 4.71
C THR A 36 -3.96 36.38 3.27
N VAL A 37 -4.19 37.58 2.75
CA VAL A 37 -4.63 37.78 1.36
C VAL A 37 -3.47 37.67 0.38
N ALA A 38 -2.30 38.18 0.81
CA ALA A 38 -1.06 38.06 0.07
C ALA A 38 -0.15 36.99 0.70
N ASP A 39 1.04 36.82 0.15
CA ASP A 39 1.96 35.75 0.56
C ASP A 39 2.23 35.78 2.06
N PHE A 40 2.16 34.60 2.70
CA PHE A 40 2.57 34.39 4.08
C PHE A 40 3.99 33.84 4.09
N ASP A 41 4.86 34.47 4.89
CA ASP A 41 6.28 34.19 4.92
C ASP A 41 6.74 34.12 6.38
N ASN A 42 6.80 32.89 6.92
CA ASN A 42 7.36 32.63 8.24
C ASN A 42 8.87 32.51 8.13
N LYS A 43 9.62 33.48 8.67
CA LYS A 43 11.08 33.47 8.63
C LYS A 43 11.66 32.50 9.64
N SER A 44 12.97 32.24 9.54
CA SER A 44 13.70 31.35 10.46
C SER A 44 13.75 31.80 11.92
N THR A 45 13.39 33.05 12.21
CA THR A 45 13.18 33.55 13.58
C THR A 45 11.71 33.57 13.99
N GLY A 46 10.82 33.13 13.11
CA GLY A 46 9.38 33.16 13.28
C GLY A 46 8.84 31.86 13.88
N ASP A 47 8.09 32.01 14.95
CA ASP A 47 7.28 30.96 15.57
C ASP A 47 5.81 31.20 15.21
N PHE A 48 5.16 30.20 14.63
CA PHE A 48 3.76 30.25 14.25
C PHE A 48 3.00 29.07 14.85
N ILE A 49 2.08 29.37 15.77
CA ILE A 49 1.28 28.39 16.50
C ILE A 49 -0.18 28.53 16.09
N ASN A 50 -0.77 27.49 15.49
CA ASN A 50 -2.17 27.53 15.01
C ASN A 50 -3.09 26.57 15.77
N ASP A 51 -3.82 27.10 16.76
CA ASP A 51 -4.91 26.42 17.45
C ASP A 51 -6.31 26.88 17.00
N GLY A 52 -6.40 27.86 16.08
CA GLY A 52 -7.64 28.46 15.57
C GLY A 52 -7.89 28.13 14.10
N GLN A 53 -8.18 29.16 13.30
CA GLN A 53 -8.46 29.07 11.87
C GLN A 53 -7.50 29.99 11.11
N PHE A 54 -6.61 29.41 10.31
CA PHE A 54 -5.68 30.16 9.47
C PHE A 54 -6.06 29.97 7.99
N THR A 55 -6.42 31.04 7.28
CA THR A 55 -6.68 30.97 5.83
C THR A 55 -5.56 31.66 5.04
N VAL A 56 -4.95 30.92 4.12
CA VAL A 56 -3.91 31.42 3.20
C VAL A 56 -4.50 31.54 1.81
N TYR A 57 -4.67 32.77 1.30
CA TYR A 57 -5.25 33.01 -0.03
C TYR A 57 -4.21 33.04 -1.17
N SER A 58 -2.93 33.20 -0.85
CA SER A 58 -1.80 33.29 -1.80
C SER A 58 -0.70 32.27 -1.45
N ASN A 59 0.58 32.54 -1.69
CA ASN A 59 1.64 31.58 -1.39
C ASN A 59 1.92 31.47 0.11
N TYR A 60 2.47 30.33 0.51
CA TYR A 60 2.91 30.02 1.86
C TYR A 60 4.38 29.63 1.84
N ASN A 61 5.18 30.26 2.68
CA ASN A 61 6.58 29.92 2.91
C ASN A 61 6.85 29.73 4.41
N ASN A 62 7.52 28.63 4.77
CA ASN A 62 7.96 28.37 6.14
C ASN A 62 9.46 28.04 6.25
N ASP A 63 10.21 28.99 6.81
CA ASP A 63 11.63 28.80 7.13
C ASP A 63 11.88 28.73 8.64
N GLY A 64 10.83 28.75 9.48
CA GLY A 64 10.89 28.72 10.94
C GLY A 64 9.98 27.65 11.57
N LEU A 65 9.58 27.85 12.83
CA LEU A 65 8.70 26.93 13.53
C LEU A 65 7.24 27.15 13.12
N VAL A 66 6.58 26.12 12.62
CA VAL A 66 5.12 26.07 12.46
C VAL A 66 4.60 24.83 13.16
N THR A 67 3.73 25.04 14.16
CA THR A 67 3.20 23.95 14.98
C THR A 67 1.82 24.30 15.57
N PHE A 68 1.31 23.44 16.44
CA PHE A 68 0.05 23.62 17.18
C PHE A 68 0.19 23.04 18.59
N SER A 69 -0.73 23.38 19.50
CA SER A 69 -0.62 22.91 20.88
C SER A 69 -0.93 21.40 20.99
N PRO A 70 -0.09 20.56 21.63
CA PRO A 70 -0.20 19.09 21.63
C PRO A 70 -1.42 18.50 22.40
N LYS A 71 -2.39 19.32 22.78
CA LYS A 71 -3.61 18.94 23.53
C LYS A 71 -4.89 19.54 22.97
N THR A 72 -4.81 20.31 21.89
CA THR A 72 -5.96 20.92 21.22
C THR A 72 -6.30 20.09 19.98
N ALA A 73 -7.54 19.60 19.91
CA ALA A 73 -8.10 19.09 18.64
C ALA A 73 -8.56 20.25 17.72
N SER A 74 -8.00 21.45 17.92
CA SER A 74 -8.33 22.67 17.21
C SER A 74 -7.11 23.16 16.44
N GLY A 75 -7.32 23.98 15.40
CA GLY A 75 -6.29 24.33 14.44
C GLY A 75 -6.66 23.80 13.06
N LEU A 76 -7.00 24.71 12.15
CA LEU A 76 -7.19 24.44 10.73
C LEU A 76 -6.34 25.42 9.95
N THR A 77 -5.48 24.90 9.07
CA THR A 77 -4.83 25.67 8.02
C THR A 77 -5.57 25.44 6.70
N ASN A 78 -6.17 26.47 6.15
CA ASN A 78 -6.97 26.44 4.93
C ASN A 78 -6.22 27.14 3.79
N PHE A 79 -5.64 26.35 2.88
CA PHE A 79 -5.06 26.86 1.64
C PHE A 79 -6.18 27.10 0.63
N LYS A 80 -6.54 28.38 0.45
CA LYS A 80 -7.70 28.80 -0.34
C LYS A 80 -7.31 29.70 -1.52
N GLY A 81 -6.91 29.10 -2.64
CA GLY A 81 -6.39 29.84 -3.79
C GLY A 81 -7.48 30.61 -4.56
N LEU A 82 -7.19 31.87 -4.93
CA LEU A 82 -8.15 32.76 -5.61
C LEU A 82 -7.84 33.10 -7.07
N ALA A 83 -6.60 32.92 -7.53
CA ALA A 83 -6.19 33.41 -8.87
C ALA A 83 -5.30 32.45 -9.68
N GLY A 84 -4.62 31.51 -9.04
CA GLY A 84 -3.66 30.60 -9.70
C GLY A 84 -3.23 29.48 -8.76
N ALA A 85 -2.17 28.77 -9.13
CA ALA A 85 -1.60 27.75 -8.26
C ALA A 85 -0.96 28.42 -7.04
N GLN A 86 -1.16 27.84 -5.85
CA GLN A 86 -0.49 28.30 -4.63
C GLN A 86 0.81 27.53 -4.45
N THR A 87 1.90 28.24 -4.23
CA THR A 87 3.16 27.63 -3.79
C THR A 87 3.12 27.41 -2.29
N ILE A 88 3.46 26.19 -1.86
CA ILE A 88 3.68 25.81 -0.46
C ILE A 88 5.15 25.38 -0.35
N SER A 89 5.97 26.27 0.20
CA SER A 89 7.43 26.15 0.24
C SER A 89 7.99 26.39 1.63
N GLY A 90 9.31 26.29 1.75
CA GLY A 90 10.02 26.57 2.99
C GLY A 90 11.18 25.62 3.24
N SER A 91 12.13 26.02 4.08
CA SER A 91 13.24 25.17 4.51
C SER A 91 12.93 24.29 5.73
N GLU A 92 11.85 24.57 6.46
CA GLU A 92 11.49 23.87 7.71
C GLU A 92 10.13 23.16 7.60
N LEU A 93 9.99 22.05 8.32
CA LEU A 93 8.74 21.29 8.42
C LEU A 93 7.61 22.16 8.97
N SER A 94 6.44 22.10 8.33
CA SER A 94 5.21 22.67 8.89
C SER A 94 4.32 21.58 9.50
N GLU A 95 4.12 21.61 10.81
CA GLU A 95 3.20 20.72 11.51
C GLU A 95 1.80 21.35 11.57
N PHE A 96 0.82 20.66 11.01
CA PHE A 96 -0.58 21.08 11.00
C PHE A 96 -1.45 20.08 11.74
N ASN A 97 -2.39 20.60 12.54
CA ASN A 97 -3.43 19.77 13.11
C ASN A 97 -4.41 19.32 12.00
N ASN A 98 -5.23 20.24 11.48
CA ASN A 98 -6.07 19.98 10.31
C ASN A 98 -5.64 20.86 9.13
N VAL A 99 -5.78 20.34 7.92
CA VAL A 99 -5.49 21.08 6.69
C VAL A 99 -6.67 20.98 5.74
N ARG A 100 -6.96 22.06 5.01
CA ARG A 100 -7.91 22.05 3.90
C ARG A 100 -7.25 22.62 2.64
N PHE A 101 -7.42 21.90 1.55
CA PHE A 101 -6.98 22.28 0.21
C PHE A 101 -8.21 22.69 -0.61
N GLU A 102 -8.35 23.99 -0.89
CA GLU A 102 -9.44 24.56 -1.67
C GLU A 102 -8.92 25.53 -2.74
N ASN A 103 -8.65 25.03 -3.94
CA ASN A 103 -8.30 25.87 -5.07
C ASN A 103 -8.90 25.31 -6.38
N ARG A 104 -9.74 26.14 -7.01
CA ARG A 104 -10.52 25.80 -8.23
C ARG A 104 -9.91 26.38 -9.51
N MET A 105 -8.83 27.15 -9.41
CA MET A 105 -8.42 28.05 -10.48
C MET A 105 -7.60 27.36 -11.58
N VAL A 106 -6.66 26.50 -11.20
CA VAL A 106 -5.75 25.80 -12.12
C VAL A 106 -5.35 24.44 -11.52
N GLN A 107 -4.90 23.52 -12.37
CA GLN A 107 -4.33 22.24 -11.95
C GLN A 107 -2.88 22.09 -12.47
N PRO A 108 -1.93 21.59 -11.65
CA PRO A 108 -2.08 21.35 -10.22
C PRO A 108 -2.33 22.65 -9.45
N ALA A 109 -3.17 22.57 -8.42
CA ALA A 109 -3.67 23.75 -7.71
C ALA A 109 -2.73 24.19 -6.57
N PHE A 110 -1.91 23.26 -6.07
CA PHE A 110 -0.90 23.51 -5.05
C PHE A 110 0.43 22.92 -5.52
N LEU A 111 1.49 23.72 -5.45
CA LEU A 111 2.86 23.32 -5.77
C LEU A 111 3.62 23.17 -4.45
N LEU A 112 3.82 21.94 -4.00
CA LEU A 112 4.43 21.64 -2.71
C LEU A 112 5.92 21.32 -2.88
N SER A 113 6.79 22.13 -2.29
CA SER A 113 8.25 21.98 -2.37
C SER A 113 8.93 21.79 -1.01
N THR A 114 8.15 21.51 0.04
CA THR A 114 8.64 21.29 1.40
C THR A 114 7.85 20.15 2.05
N GLU A 115 8.28 19.71 3.22
CA GLU A 115 7.56 18.73 4.02
C GLU A 115 6.45 19.41 4.82
N ILE A 116 5.26 18.80 4.81
CA ILE A 116 4.16 19.16 5.69
C ILE A 116 3.72 17.91 6.46
N SER A 117 3.57 18.02 7.77
CA SER A 117 3.04 16.93 8.61
C SER A 117 1.63 17.25 9.08
N ILE A 118 0.73 16.28 8.95
CA ILE A 118 -0.69 16.40 9.28
C ILE A 118 -1.00 15.40 10.38
N HIS A 119 -1.53 15.89 11.50
CA HIS A 119 -1.85 15.08 12.68
C HIS A 119 -3.33 14.70 12.80
N GLY A 120 -4.21 15.54 12.26
CA GLY A 120 -5.66 15.40 12.24
C GLY A 120 -6.17 15.13 10.82
N VAL A 121 -7.15 15.90 10.35
CA VAL A 121 -7.81 15.65 9.06
C VAL A 121 -7.26 16.55 7.95
N SER A 122 -6.87 15.94 6.83
CA SER A 122 -6.67 16.61 5.55
C SER A 122 -7.94 16.58 4.70
N ASP A 123 -8.53 17.75 4.43
CA ASP A 123 -9.69 17.92 3.55
C ASP A 123 -9.25 18.30 2.14
N PHE A 124 -9.24 17.33 1.22
CA PHE A 124 -8.98 17.53 -0.21
C PHE A 124 -10.25 18.04 -0.90
N TYR A 125 -10.69 19.25 -0.52
CA TYR A 125 -11.98 19.78 -0.96
C TYR A 125 -12.01 20.09 -2.46
N LYS A 126 -10.94 20.69 -2.99
CA LYS A 126 -10.71 20.85 -4.43
C LYS A 126 -9.26 21.22 -4.73
N GLY A 127 -8.67 20.59 -5.74
CA GLY A 127 -7.35 20.94 -6.25
C GLY A 127 -6.33 19.84 -6.00
N ILE A 128 -5.43 19.64 -6.95
CA ILE A 128 -4.35 18.66 -6.87
C ILE A 128 -3.16 19.30 -6.16
N VAL A 129 -2.62 18.59 -5.16
CA VAL A 129 -1.36 18.95 -4.49
C VAL A 129 -0.24 18.22 -5.20
N SER A 130 0.58 18.91 -5.99
CA SER A 130 1.68 18.28 -6.71
C SER A 130 3.00 18.49 -5.97
N ASN A 131 3.72 17.40 -5.74
CA ASN A 131 5.08 17.38 -5.20
C ASN A 131 6.07 16.60 -6.09
N ASN A 132 5.65 16.26 -7.32
CA ASN A 132 6.45 15.48 -8.26
C ASN A 132 7.78 16.12 -8.70
N ASN A 133 7.84 17.45 -8.79
CA ASN A 133 8.96 18.16 -9.42
C ASN A 133 9.80 18.98 -8.41
N SER A 134 9.49 18.88 -7.13
CA SER A 134 9.88 19.87 -6.12
C SER A 134 10.34 19.28 -4.80
N GLY A 135 10.27 17.95 -4.62
CA GLY A 135 10.83 17.24 -3.47
C GLY A 135 10.06 17.37 -2.15
N GLY A 136 8.92 18.07 -2.13
CA GLY A 136 8.05 18.14 -0.95
C GLY A 136 7.38 16.81 -0.64
N ILE A 137 6.87 16.64 0.58
CA ILE A 137 6.17 15.43 1.02
C ILE A 137 4.96 15.83 1.87
N VAL A 138 3.82 15.18 1.64
CA VAL A 138 2.68 15.23 2.56
C VAL A 138 2.79 14.03 3.50
N ILE A 139 2.95 14.29 4.80
CA ILE A 139 3.11 13.27 5.84
C ILE A 139 1.82 13.18 6.65
N PHE A 140 1.31 11.96 6.82
CA PHE A 140 0.16 11.65 7.68
C PHE A 140 0.62 10.91 8.93
N GLU A 141 0.53 11.55 10.09
CA GLU A 141 0.86 10.96 11.38
C GLU A 141 -0.16 9.90 11.82
N ALA A 142 0.16 9.15 12.88
CA ALA A 142 -0.57 7.95 13.31
C ALA A 142 -2.10 8.10 13.39
N ASN A 143 -2.60 9.25 13.86
CA ASN A 143 -4.03 9.52 14.02
C ASN A 143 -4.67 10.31 12.88
N ALA A 144 -3.88 10.66 11.87
CA ALA A 144 -4.35 11.53 10.80
C ALA A 144 -5.37 10.81 9.91
N ALA A 145 -6.19 11.56 9.20
CA ALA A 145 -7.10 11.01 8.20
C ALA A 145 -7.20 11.97 7.00
N HIS A 146 -7.78 11.50 5.90
CA HIS A 146 -8.14 12.38 4.80
C HIS A 146 -9.60 12.16 4.40
N LYS A 147 -10.15 13.14 3.69
CA LYS A 147 -11.50 13.08 3.12
C LYS A 147 -11.58 13.87 1.82
N ASN A 148 -12.68 13.66 1.08
CA ASN A 148 -13.03 14.34 -0.16
C ASN A 148 -12.06 14.12 -1.34
N THR A 149 -11.17 13.14 -1.27
CA THR A 149 -10.30 12.77 -2.39
C THR A 149 -11.07 12.19 -3.56
N ASN A 150 -10.77 12.66 -4.76
CA ASN A 150 -11.38 12.24 -6.03
C ASN A 150 -10.50 12.69 -7.20
N ASP A 151 -10.89 12.44 -8.45
CA ASP A 151 -10.13 12.79 -9.66
C ASP A 151 -9.78 14.29 -9.79
N ASP A 152 -10.46 15.19 -9.08
CA ASP A 152 -10.16 16.63 -9.04
C ASP A 152 -9.30 17.06 -7.83
N SER A 153 -9.07 16.18 -6.86
CA SER A 153 -8.35 16.52 -5.63
C SER A 153 -7.68 15.30 -4.99
N TYR A 154 -6.37 15.25 -5.13
CA TYR A 154 -5.48 14.21 -4.62
C TYR A 154 -4.04 14.77 -4.56
N VAL A 155 -3.10 13.98 -4.05
CA VAL A 155 -1.65 14.28 -4.09
C VAL A 155 -1.03 13.66 -5.34
N ASP A 156 -0.50 14.50 -6.22
CA ASP A 156 0.28 14.09 -7.38
C ASP A 156 1.77 13.98 -7.02
N GLY A 157 2.11 12.81 -6.47
CA GLY A 157 3.45 12.38 -6.10
C GLY A 157 3.47 11.55 -4.82
N TYR A 158 4.53 11.67 -4.01
CA TYR A 158 4.70 10.83 -2.81
C TYR A 158 3.88 11.34 -1.62
N VAL A 159 3.20 10.42 -0.95
CA VAL A 159 2.61 10.63 0.37
C VAL A 159 3.24 9.65 1.35
N GLU A 160 3.57 10.13 2.54
CA GLU A 160 4.08 9.32 3.65
C GLU A 160 2.98 9.12 4.70
N CYS A 161 2.93 7.93 5.31
CA CYS A 161 2.21 7.72 6.56
C CYS A 161 3.14 7.12 7.62
N VAL A 162 2.95 7.52 8.88
CA VAL A 162 3.79 7.12 10.02
C VAL A 162 2.94 6.47 11.10
N GLY A 163 3.38 5.32 11.63
CA GLY A 163 2.79 4.68 12.81
C GLY A 163 1.35 4.22 12.62
N LYS A 164 0.96 3.85 11.39
CA LYS A 164 -0.39 3.39 11.05
C LYS A 164 -0.46 1.91 10.72
N ASN A 165 -1.51 1.27 11.23
CA ASN A 165 -1.88 -0.09 10.88
C ASN A 165 -2.68 -0.14 9.58
N GLU A 166 -3.57 0.82 9.36
CA GLU A 166 -4.36 0.92 8.14
C GLU A 166 -4.32 2.33 7.56
N PHE A 167 -4.09 2.44 6.25
CA PHE A 167 -4.11 3.74 5.58
C PHE A 167 -4.35 3.60 4.08
N GLN A 168 -5.25 4.43 3.53
CA GLN A 168 -5.42 4.61 2.10
C GLN A 168 -4.71 5.90 1.67
N PHE A 169 -3.74 5.81 0.76
CA PHE A 169 -2.98 6.96 0.30
C PHE A 169 -3.84 7.82 -0.63
N PRO A 170 -3.96 9.13 -0.38
CA PRO A 170 -4.73 10.07 -1.20
C PRO A 170 -3.97 10.46 -2.49
N ILE A 171 -3.49 9.48 -3.27
CA ILE A 171 -2.57 9.68 -4.40
C ILE A 171 -3.25 9.52 -5.76
N GLY A 172 -2.68 10.16 -6.78
CA GLY A 172 -3.14 10.08 -8.17
C GLY A 172 -2.14 10.70 -9.15
N ASP A 173 -2.43 10.66 -10.45
CA ASP A 173 -1.60 11.21 -11.54
C ASP A 173 -2.47 11.34 -12.80
N GLY A 174 -2.16 12.30 -13.67
CA GLY A 174 -2.82 12.46 -14.98
C GLY A 174 -4.33 12.73 -14.92
N GLY A 175 -4.84 13.30 -13.82
CA GLY A 175 -6.27 13.54 -13.60
C GLY A 175 -7.03 12.34 -13.06
N TYR A 176 -6.33 11.31 -12.58
CA TYR A 176 -6.92 10.11 -12.03
C TYR A 176 -6.50 9.89 -10.58
N PHE A 177 -7.48 9.83 -9.68
CA PHE A 177 -7.28 9.40 -8.32
C PHE A 177 -7.12 7.87 -8.26
N ARG A 178 -5.98 7.41 -7.75
CA ARG A 178 -5.56 6.01 -7.79
C ARG A 178 -4.92 5.61 -6.46
N PRO A 179 -5.75 5.49 -5.41
CA PRO A 179 -5.26 5.17 -4.09
C PRO A 179 -4.61 3.78 -4.08
N SER A 180 -3.50 3.68 -3.36
CA SER A 180 -3.07 2.42 -2.75
C SER A 180 -3.58 2.39 -1.30
N ALA A 181 -3.83 1.20 -0.77
CA ALA A 181 -4.12 1.04 0.65
C ALA A 181 -3.24 -0.03 1.27
N PHE A 182 -2.96 0.17 2.56
CA PHE A 182 -2.08 -0.65 3.37
C PHE A 182 -2.78 -1.11 4.63
N SER A 183 -2.55 -2.37 5.01
CA SER A 183 -2.99 -2.97 6.28
C SER A 183 -1.86 -3.82 6.87
N GLN A 184 -1.48 -3.56 8.11
CA GLN A 184 -0.41 -4.24 8.85
C GLN A 184 -0.59 -4.14 10.37
N ASN A 185 0.20 -4.91 11.12
CA ASN A 185 0.33 -4.79 12.57
C ASN A 185 1.63 -4.07 12.92
N SER A 186 1.62 -2.74 12.87
CA SER A 186 2.82 -1.90 13.00
C SER A 186 3.14 -1.42 14.40
N ILE A 187 4.41 -1.07 14.58
CA ILE A 187 4.94 -0.33 15.73
C ILE A 187 4.92 1.17 15.38
N SER A 188 4.81 2.04 16.38
CA SER A 188 4.55 3.48 16.25
C SER A 188 5.62 4.34 15.54
N LYS A 189 6.67 3.76 14.94
CA LYS A 189 7.79 4.49 14.28
C LYS A 189 8.03 4.10 12.82
N ASP A 190 7.26 3.15 12.32
CA ASP A 190 7.42 2.70 10.94
C ASP A 190 6.71 3.66 10.00
N PHE A 191 7.36 4.00 8.88
CA PHE A 191 6.74 4.79 7.83
C PHE A 191 6.60 4.01 6.53
N PHE A 192 5.60 4.40 5.75
CA PHE A 192 5.39 3.95 4.39
C PHE A 192 5.16 5.15 3.48
N LYS A 193 5.85 5.16 2.34
CA LYS A 193 5.57 6.09 1.25
C LYS A 193 4.89 5.37 0.11
N SER A 194 3.91 6.02 -0.51
CA SER A 194 3.36 5.56 -1.77
C SER A 194 3.20 6.70 -2.75
N LYS A 195 3.42 6.38 -4.02
CA LYS A 195 3.20 7.26 -5.17
C LYS A 195 2.57 6.45 -6.30
N TYR A 196 1.57 7.04 -6.96
CA TYR A 196 1.00 6.51 -8.19
C TYR A 196 1.66 7.18 -9.39
N VAL A 197 1.82 6.44 -10.49
CA VAL A 197 2.37 6.94 -11.75
C VAL A 197 1.54 6.42 -12.90
N LEU A 198 1.01 7.33 -13.72
CA LEU A 198 0.33 7.03 -14.97
C LEU A 198 1.34 7.00 -16.12
N ALA A 199 2.18 5.96 -16.14
CA ALA A 199 3.13 5.74 -17.21
C ALA A 199 3.46 4.26 -17.39
N ASN A 200 4.05 3.92 -18.53
CA ASN A 200 4.59 2.58 -18.76
C ASN A 200 5.91 2.39 -18.01
N SER A 201 6.00 1.34 -17.19
CA SER A 201 7.23 0.99 -16.48
C SER A 201 8.26 0.24 -17.33
N ASN A 202 7.90 -0.21 -18.55
CA ASN A 202 8.70 -1.11 -19.39
C ASN A 202 10.08 -0.58 -19.78
N GLU A 203 10.25 0.72 -19.95
CA GLU A 203 11.56 1.30 -20.30
C GLU A 203 12.62 1.06 -19.21
N LEU A 204 12.21 1.16 -17.94
CA LEU A 204 13.08 0.98 -16.79
C LEU A 204 13.00 -0.45 -16.20
N HIS A 205 11.88 -1.13 -16.39
CA HIS A 205 11.57 -2.45 -15.82
C HIS A 205 10.98 -3.34 -16.93
N PRO A 206 11.79 -3.93 -17.82
CA PRO A 206 11.31 -4.62 -19.01
C PRO A 206 10.25 -5.69 -18.71
N HIS A 207 9.06 -5.56 -19.30
CA HIS A 207 7.93 -6.47 -19.10
C HIS A 207 8.17 -7.85 -19.73
N THR A 208 9.22 -8.00 -20.53
CA THR A 208 9.69 -9.30 -21.06
C THR A 208 10.44 -10.11 -20.02
N GLN A 209 11.01 -9.47 -18.99
CA GLN A 209 11.67 -10.14 -17.87
C GLN A 209 10.65 -10.40 -16.78
N LYS A 210 9.93 -11.52 -16.87
CA LYS A 210 8.84 -11.87 -15.96
C LYS A 210 8.81 -13.36 -15.69
N GLU A 211 8.23 -13.75 -14.55
CA GLU A 211 7.92 -15.14 -14.27
C GLU A 211 6.99 -15.75 -15.33
N GLU A 212 7.14 -17.05 -15.58
CA GLU A 212 6.42 -17.78 -16.63
C GLU A 212 4.89 -17.69 -16.49
N LEU A 213 4.39 -17.66 -15.24
CA LEU A 213 2.97 -17.56 -14.96
C LEU A 213 2.38 -16.18 -15.28
N ILE A 214 3.20 -15.12 -15.31
CA ILE A 214 2.72 -13.78 -15.64
C ILE A 214 2.56 -13.71 -17.16
N THR A 215 1.35 -13.51 -17.66
CA THR A 215 1.08 -13.39 -19.10
C THR A 215 1.04 -11.94 -19.57
N LEU A 216 0.44 -11.05 -18.79
CA LEU A 216 0.35 -9.62 -19.09
C LEU A 216 0.79 -8.79 -17.87
N ILE A 217 1.35 -7.61 -18.13
CA ILE A 217 1.68 -6.59 -17.12
C ILE A 217 1.04 -5.29 -17.59
N ASN A 218 0.47 -4.53 -16.66
CA ASN A 218 -0.13 -3.24 -16.98
C ASN A 218 0.92 -2.27 -17.54
N THR A 219 0.64 -1.74 -18.72
CA THR A 219 1.51 -0.84 -19.48
C THR A 219 1.19 0.63 -19.26
N ASN A 220 0.14 0.95 -18.50
CA ASN A 220 -0.37 2.31 -18.40
C ASN A 220 -0.11 2.92 -17.03
N GLU A 221 0.00 2.10 -15.99
CA GLU A 221 0.11 2.59 -14.62
C GLU A 221 0.93 1.67 -13.71
N TYR A 222 1.50 2.25 -12.65
CA TYR A 222 2.16 1.52 -11.58
C TYR A 222 2.22 2.36 -10.29
N TRP A 223 2.48 1.70 -9.17
CA TRP A 223 2.68 2.30 -7.86
C TRP A 223 4.12 2.10 -7.40
N LYS A 224 4.67 3.10 -6.73
CA LYS A 224 5.92 3.01 -5.98
C LYS A 224 5.59 2.91 -4.50
N VAL A 225 6.27 2.01 -3.80
CA VAL A 225 6.12 1.80 -2.36
C VAL A 225 7.51 1.82 -1.74
N GLU A 226 7.69 2.60 -0.67
CA GLU A 226 8.94 2.70 0.10
C GLU A 226 8.64 2.62 1.61
N SER A 227 9.60 2.19 2.40
CA SER A 227 9.49 2.07 3.86
C SER A 227 10.88 2.08 4.49
N ASN A 228 10.96 2.48 5.77
CA ASN A 228 12.16 2.31 6.60
C ASN A 228 12.24 0.94 7.30
N GLN A 229 11.21 0.11 7.20
CA GLN A 229 11.21 -1.19 7.86
C GLN A 229 12.24 -2.14 7.21
N ALA A 230 12.98 -2.86 8.06
CA ALA A 230 13.93 -3.88 7.62
C ALA A 230 13.24 -5.15 7.08
N VAL A 231 12.05 -5.46 7.60
CA VAL A 231 11.21 -6.58 7.17
C VAL A 231 9.84 -6.00 6.85
N ILE A 232 9.35 -6.29 5.65
CA ILE A 232 8.02 -5.88 5.21
C ILE A 232 7.09 -7.08 5.39
N ASP A 233 5.98 -6.87 6.07
CA ASP A 233 4.84 -7.79 6.14
C ASP A 233 3.57 -6.93 6.11
N LEU A 234 3.08 -6.69 4.89
CA LEU A 234 2.06 -5.68 4.63
C LEU A 234 1.05 -6.20 3.62
N ALA A 235 -0.23 -6.05 3.91
CA ALA A 235 -1.27 -6.20 2.89
C ALA A 235 -1.34 -4.93 2.05
N LEU A 236 -0.98 -5.01 0.78
CA LEU A 236 -1.13 -3.96 -0.21
C LEU A 236 -2.40 -4.19 -1.02
N THR A 237 -3.26 -3.18 -1.07
CA THR A 237 -4.46 -3.14 -1.91
C THR A 237 -4.30 -2.08 -2.99
N LEU A 238 -4.50 -2.48 -4.25
CA LEU A 238 -4.53 -1.62 -5.42
C LEU A 238 -5.91 -1.65 -6.07
N LYS A 239 -6.35 -0.51 -6.61
CA LYS A 239 -7.62 -0.41 -7.32
C LYS A 239 -7.39 -0.36 -8.83
N TRP A 240 -8.15 -1.14 -9.62
CA TRP A 240 -8.18 -0.96 -11.07
C TRP A 240 -9.25 0.05 -11.50
N ASN A 241 -9.11 0.57 -12.71
CA ASN A 241 -10.07 1.51 -13.28
C ASN A 241 -10.16 1.31 -14.79
N THR A 242 -11.37 1.25 -15.34
CA THR A 242 -11.60 0.98 -16.77
C THR A 242 -11.00 2.02 -17.72
N ASN A 243 -10.65 3.22 -17.24
CA ASN A 243 -10.04 4.27 -18.07
C ASN A 243 -8.50 4.17 -18.11
N THR A 244 -7.86 3.52 -17.14
CA THR A 244 -6.39 3.45 -17.05
C THR A 244 -5.86 2.02 -17.11
N THR A 245 -6.58 1.06 -16.55
CA THR A 245 -6.23 -0.36 -16.58
C THR A 245 -6.73 -0.99 -17.89
N PRO A 246 -5.84 -1.58 -18.72
CA PRO A 246 -6.24 -2.30 -19.94
C PRO A 246 -7.29 -3.39 -19.71
N ASP A 247 -8.31 -3.44 -20.58
CA ASP A 247 -9.42 -4.41 -20.50
C ASP A 247 -8.95 -5.87 -20.53
N GLU A 248 -7.84 -6.17 -21.22
CA GLU A 248 -7.30 -7.53 -21.28
C GLU A 248 -6.87 -8.07 -19.91
N LEU A 249 -6.47 -7.18 -18.99
CA LEU A 249 -6.13 -7.55 -17.61
C LEU A 249 -7.37 -7.93 -16.82
N THR A 250 -8.44 -7.12 -16.91
CA THR A 250 -9.64 -7.23 -16.06
C THR A 250 -10.69 -8.18 -16.62
N LYS A 251 -10.60 -8.57 -17.89
CA LYS A 251 -11.51 -9.56 -18.50
C LYS A 251 -11.50 -10.88 -17.73
N GLU A 252 -12.67 -11.32 -17.29
CA GLU A 252 -12.81 -12.62 -16.60
C GLU A 252 -12.36 -13.78 -17.50
N ASP A 253 -11.60 -14.70 -16.90
CA ASP A 253 -11.07 -15.90 -17.55
C ASP A 253 -10.87 -16.97 -16.46
N SER A 254 -11.20 -18.23 -16.72
CA SER A 254 -11.05 -19.31 -15.74
C SER A 254 -9.58 -19.72 -15.53
N ASP A 255 -8.74 -19.51 -16.54
CA ASP A 255 -7.34 -19.95 -16.54
C ASP A 255 -6.38 -18.84 -16.09
N TYR A 256 -6.91 -17.65 -15.79
CA TYR A 256 -6.11 -16.49 -15.41
C TYR A 256 -6.81 -15.68 -14.32
N THR A 257 -6.01 -15.03 -13.48
CA THR A 257 -6.49 -14.11 -12.47
C THR A 257 -5.70 -12.81 -12.52
N LEU A 258 -6.32 -11.73 -12.06
CA LEU A 258 -5.65 -10.47 -11.84
C LEU A 258 -4.82 -10.57 -10.55
N ALA A 259 -3.58 -10.10 -10.59
CA ALA A 259 -2.69 -10.16 -9.44
C ALA A 259 -1.83 -8.90 -9.32
N ILE A 260 -1.35 -8.64 -8.11
CA ILE A 260 -0.28 -7.68 -7.88
C ILE A 260 1.05 -8.32 -8.31
N VAL A 261 1.75 -7.62 -9.20
CA VAL A 261 3.11 -7.98 -9.64
C VAL A 261 4.09 -6.90 -9.21
N ASN A 262 5.33 -7.31 -8.96
CA ASN A 262 6.40 -6.43 -8.48
C ASN A 262 7.68 -6.67 -9.27
N TRP A 263 8.43 -5.60 -9.54
CA TRP A 263 9.79 -5.73 -10.07
C TRP A 263 10.75 -6.12 -8.96
N ASP A 264 11.24 -7.36 -8.99
CA ASP A 264 12.30 -7.83 -8.11
C ASP A 264 13.65 -7.35 -8.65
N ALA A 265 14.19 -6.29 -8.04
CA ALA A 265 15.47 -5.70 -8.46
C ALA A 265 16.68 -6.64 -8.28
N ALA A 266 16.62 -7.61 -7.35
CA ALA A 266 17.72 -8.56 -7.16
C ALA A 266 17.74 -9.61 -8.28
N GLN A 267 16.57 -9.96 -8.80
CA GLN A 267 16.42 -10.94 -9.89
C GLN A 267 16.29 -10.29 -11.28
N SER A 268 16.18 -8.95 -11.33
CA SER A 268 15.88 -8.18 -12.55
C SER A 268 14.69 -8.75 -13.32
N LYS A 269 13.61 -9.10 -12.61
CA LYS A 269 12.42 -9.71 -13.21
C LYS A 269 11.15 -9.33 -12.45
N TRP A 270 10.02 -9.32 -13.15
CA TRP A 270 8.69 -9.23 -12.56
C TRP A 270 8.29 -10.55 -11.90
N VAL A 271 7.88 -10.48 -10.65
CA VAL A 271 7.34 -11.58 -9.85
C VAL A 271 5.89 -11.29 -9.45
N HIS A 272 5.10 -12.32 -9.23
CA HIS A 272 3.71 -12.16 -8.79
C HIS A 272 3.52 -12.52 -7.31
N TYR A 273 2.51 -11.90 -6.70
CA TYR A 273 2.01 -12.31 -5.38
C TYR A 273 0.68 -13.03 -5.51
N ALA A 274 0.45 -14.00 -4.63
CA ALA A 274 -0.89 -14.51 -4.38
C ALA A 274 -1.80 -13.33 -4.00
N SER A 275 -2.86 -13.15 -4.76
CA SER A 275 -3.70 -11.95 -4.70
C SER A 275 -5.17 -12.33 -4.56
N ALA A 276 -5.89 -11.60 -3.71
CA ALA A 276 -7.34 -11.64 -3.60
C ALA A 276 -7.94 -10.55 -4.49
N VAL A 277 -8.86 -10.93 -5.38
CA VAL A 277 -9.55 -10.00 -6.28
C VAL A 277 -10.98 -9.78 -5.78
N ASP A 278 -11.37 -8.52 -5.61
CA ASP A 278 -12.72 -8.10 -5.30
C ASP A 278 -13.29 -7.32 -6.48
N ASN A 279 -14.08 -8.01 -7.30
CA ASN A 279 -14.73 -7.44 -8.49
C ASN A 279 -15.80 -6.40 -8.15
N GLN A 280 -16.38 -6.42 -6.95
CA GLN A 280 -17.41 -5.47 -6.56
C GLN A 280 -16.78 -4.10 -6.25
N ASN A 281 -15.63 -4.11 -5.58
CA ASN A 281 -14.92 -2.89 -5.18
C ASN A 281 -13.80 -2.50 -6.16
N GLU A 282 -13.55 -3.32 -7.16
CA GLU A 282 -12.50 -3.17 -8.16
C GLU A 282 -11.10 -3.15 -7.56
N THR A 283 -10.85 -4.00 -6.56
CA THR A 283 -9.58 -4.03 -5.82
C THR A 283 -8.87 -5.37 -5.88
N VAL A 284 -7.54 -5.32 -5.83
CA VAL A 284 -6.65 -6.48 -5.73
C VAL A 284 -5.80 -6.30 -4.49
N THR A 285 -5.78 -7.29 -3.60
CA THR A 285 -5.00 -7.26 -2.35
C THR A 285 -3.99 -8.40 -2.30
N ALA A 286 -2.76 -8.11 -1.90
CA ALA A 286 -1.70 -9.11 -1.73
C ALA A 286 -0.86 -8.83 -0.48
N ALA A 287 -0.40 -9.88 0.19
CA ALA A 287 0.61 -9.78 1.23
C ALA A 287 2.00 -9.62 0.59
N ILE A 288 2.57 -8.43 0.69
CA ILE A 288 3.87 -8.09 0.12
C ILE A 288 4.97 -8.21 1.19
N ASN A 289 6.17 -8.58 0.75
CA ASN A 289 7.32 -8.79 1.62
C ASN A 289 8.55 -7.94 1.25
N LYS A 290 8.38 -6.98 0.34
CA LYS A 290 9.42 -6.04 -0.08
C LYS A 290 8.78 -4.73 -0.55
N THR A 291 9.58 -3.68 -0.63
CA THR A 291 9.22 -2.40 -1.25
C THR A 291 9.62 -2.39 -2.73
N GLY A 292 9.30 -1.32 -3.45
CA GLY A 292 9.66 -1.14 -4.86
C GLY A 292 8.49 -0.74 -5.73
N ILE A 293 8.50 -1.19 -6.99
CA ILE A 293 7.45 -0.89 -7.96
C ILE A 293 6.46 -2.05 -8.04
N PHE A 294 5.18 -1.71 -7.97
CA PHE A 294 4.06 -2.63 -8.04
C PHE A 294 3.12 -2.22 -9.18
N THR A 295 2.55 -3.18 -9.86
CA THR A 295 1.45 -2.93 -10.79
C THR A 295 0.52 -4.13 -10.85
N LEU A 296 -0.54 -4.05 -11.66
CA LEU A 296 -1.43 -5.17 -11.92
C LEU A 296 -0.89 -6.00 -13.08
N GLY A 297 -1.03 -7.31 -12.99
CA GLY A 297 -0.70 -8.25 -14.05
C GLY A 297 -1.76 -9.32 -14.18
N LYS A 298 -1.81 -9.94 -15.36
CA LYS A 298 -2.59 -11.15 -15.58
C LYS A 298 -1.69 -12.34 -15.37
N VAL A 299 -2.07 -13.20 -14.44
CA VAL A 299 -1.30 -14.36 -14.05
C VAL A 299 -2.13 -15.59 -14.37
N LYS A 300 -1.51 -16.57 -15.03
CA LYS A 300 -2.12 -17.87 -15.24
C LYS A 300 -2.43 -18.44 -13.86
N THR A 301 -3.72 -18.68 -13.58
CA THR A 301 -4.08 -19.48 -12.42
C THR A 301 -3.40 -20.80 -12.66
N SER A 302 -2.45 -21.14 -11.80
CA SER A 302 -1.75 -22.40 -11.93
C SER A 302 -2.82 -23.49 -11.96
N THR A 303 -3.08 -24.08 -13.13
CA THR A 303 -3.89 -25.30 -13.25
C THR A 303 -3.14 -26.49 -12.66
N THR A 304 -1.95 -26.26 -12.09
CA THR A 304 -1.49 -27.00 -10.93
C THR A 304 -2.30 -26.50 -9.73
N THR A 305 -3.47 -27.07 -9.41
CA THR A 305 -3.53 -28.30 -8.60
C THR A 305 -2.20 -28.63 -7.87
N ASP A 306 -1.57 -27.64 -7.26
CA ASP A 306 -0.37 -27.85 -6.46
C ASP A 306 -0.79 -28.46 -5.14
N VAL A 307 -0.37 -29.70 -4.97
CA VAL A 307 -0.62 -30.47 -3.77
C VAL A 307 0.29 -29.94 -2.67
N ILE A 308 -0.23 -29.16 -1.73
CA ILE A 308 0.54 -28.61 -0.61
C ILE A 308 0.41 -29.59 0.57
N VAL A 309 1.55 -30.03 1.12
CA VAL A 309 1.58 -31.00 2.22
C VAL A 309 1.92 -30.29 3.54
N TYR A 310 0.99 -30.31 4.49
CA TYR A 310 1.23 -29.83 5.85
C TYR A 310 1.84 -30.95 6.70
N ASN A 311 3.08 -30.77 7.12
CA ASN A 311 3.94 -31.82 7.66
C ASN A 311 3.90 -31.97 9.20
N ALA A 312 2.83 -31.53 9.86
CA ALA A 312 2.64 -31.69 11.30
C ALA A 312 1.18 -31.95 11.67
N ILE A 313 0.94 -32.84 12.65
CA ILE A 313 -0.39 -33.13 13.21
C ILE A 313 -0.38 -33.17 14.74
N SER A 314 -1.51 -32.82 15.34
CA SER A 314 -1.80 -32.89 16.77
C SER A 314 -3.17 -33.53 17.00
N PRO A 315 -3.28 -34.86 17.02
CA PRO A 315 -4.57 -35.57 17.07
C PRO A 315 -5.16 -35.57 18.50
N ASN A 316 -5.51 -34.39 19.00
CA ASN A 316 -6.04 -34.16 20.36
C ASN A 316 -7.56 -33.90 20.38
N GLY A 317 -8.21 -33.80 19.21
CA GLY A 317 -9.64 -33.59 19.07
C GLY A 317 -10.09 -32.14 19.29
N ASP A 318 -9.18 -31.17 19.24
CA ASP A 318 -9.51 -29.74 19.36
C ASP A 318 -9.99 -29.09 18.05
N GLY A 319 -10.01 -29.87 16.95
CA GLY A 319 -10.40 -29.44 15.62
C GLY A 319 -9.27 -28.81 14.80
N LYS A 320 -8.05 -28.70 15.33
CA LYS A 320 -6.89 -28.09 14.66
C LYS A 320 -5.79 -29.12 14.45
N ASN A 321 -5.40 -29.30 13.19
CA ASN A 321 -4.33 -30.24 12.80
C ASN A 321 -4.56 -31.68 13.31
N ASP A 322 -5.81 -32.10 13.52
CA ASP A 322 -6.18 -33.44 14.02
C ASP A 322 -5.85 -34.58 13.03
N TYR A 323 -5.55 -34.23 11.78
CA TYR A 323 -5.25 -35.18 10.73
C TYR A 323 -4.22 -34.60 9.75
N PHE A 324 -3.59 -35.50 8.98
CA PHE A 324 -2.58 -35.12 8.01
C PHE A 324 -3.24 -34.45 6.79
N ASN A 325 -3.19 -33.11 6.76
CA ASN A 325 -3.85 -32.32 5.72
C ASN A 325 -2.95 -32.17 4.48
N ILE A 326 -3.53 -32.44 3.32
CA ILE A 326 -2.87 -32.27 2.03
C ILE A 326 -3.81 -31.45 1.15
N GLU A 327 -3.53 -30.15 1.06
CA GLU A 327 -4.36 -29.18 0.34
C GLU A 327 -4.19 -29.33 -1.18
N GLY A 328 -5.30 -29.21 -1.90
CA GLY A 328 -5.35 -29.38 -3.35
C GLY A 328 -5.46 -30.84 -3.80
N LEU A 329 -5.33 -31.82 -2.89
CA LEU A 329 -5.41 -33.25 -3.23
C LEU A 329 -6.83 -33.69 -3.60
N GLU A 330 -7.86 -32.98 -3.16
CA GLU A 330 -9.27 -33.22 -3.51
C GLU A 330 -9.55 -33.18 -5.01
N ASN A 331 -8.68 -32.52 -5.78
CA ASN A 331 -8.74 -32.46 -7.24
C ASN A 331 -8.18 -33.73 -7.92
N PHE A 332 -7.60 -34.65 -7.14
CA PHE A 332 -6.94 -35.87 -7.62
C PHE A 332 -7.50 -37.12 -6.92
N PRO A 333 -8.69 -37.63 -7.33
CA PRO A 333 -9.33 -38.77 -6.69
C PRO A 333 -8.53 -40.08 -6.84
N ASP A 334 -7.66 -40.17 -7.85
CA ASP A 334 -6.70 -41.25 -8.02
C ASP A 334 -5.37 -40.89 -7.33
N ASN A 335 -5.35 -41.09 -6.01
CA ASN A 335 -4.19 -40.85 -5.17
C ASN A 335 -3.95 -41.99 -4.16
N SER A 336 -2.75 -42.04 -3.58
CA SER A 336 -2.38 -42.95 -2.51
C SER A 336 -1.41 -42.30 -1.54
N VAL A 337 -1.57 -42.60 -0.25
CA VAL A 337 -0.70 -42.14 0.83
C VAL A 337 -0.18 -43.33 1.60
N GLN A 338 1.14 -43.36 1.82
CA GLN A 338 1.82 -44.31 2.70
C GLN A 338 2.59 -43.54 3.76
N ILE A 339 2.58 -44.00 5.01
CA ILE A 339 3.34 -43.39 6.11
C ILE A 339 4.18 -44.47 6.80
N PHE A 340 5.43 -44.10 7.12
CA PHE A 340 6.45 -44.97 7.70
C PHE A 340 6.98 -44.36 9.00
N ASN A 341 7.33 -45.21 9.96
CA ASN A 341 8.06 -44.77 11.15
C ASN A 341 9.55 -44.53 10.85
N ARG A 342 10.29 -44.03 11.84
CA ARG A 342 11.74 -43.75 11.73
C ARG A 342 12.62 -44.96 11.37
N TYR A 343 12.11 -46.19 11.50
CA TYR A 343 12.81 -47.42 11.16
C TYR A 343 12.42 -47.96 9.76
N GLY A 344 11.62 -47.20 8.99
CA GLY A 344 11.15 -47.60 7.66
C GLY A 344 9.99 -48.60 7.68
N VAL A 345 9.38 -48.86 8.84
CA VAL A 345 8.20 -49.74 8.93
C VAL A 345 6.96 -48.94 8.57
N LYS A 346 6.18 -49.43 7.61
CA LYS A 346 4.91 -48.82 7.18
C LYS A 346 3.87 -48.94 8.30
N VAL A 347 3.32 -47.80 8.71
CA VAL A 347 2.33 -47.69 9.79
C VAL A 347 0.93 -47.35 9.27
N PHE A 348 0.82 -46.81 8.06
CA PHE A 348 -0.46 -46.46 7.42
C PHE A 348 -0.33 -46.55 5.90
N GLU A 349 -1.41 -46.96 5.23
CA GLU A 349 -1.52 -46.97 3.77
C GLU A 349 -2.98 -46.86 3.35
N THR A 350 -3.27 -45.98 2.40
CA THR A 350 -4.60 -45.89 1.82
C THR A 350 -4.55 -45.38 0.39
N THR A 351 -5.66 -45.57 -0.33
CA THR A 351 -5.92 -44.98 -1.64
C THR A 351 -7.11 -44.02 -1.51
N ASN A 352 -7.22 -43.05 -2.42
CA ASN A 352 -8.26 -42.02 -2.41
C ASN A 352 -8.28 -41.25 -1.06
N TYR A 353 -7.10 -40.79 -0.64
CA TYR A 353 -6.91 -40.01 0.59
C TYR A 353 -7.69 -38.70 0.51
N GLY A 354 -8.36 -38.35 1.61
CA GLY A 354 -9.19 -37.16 1.77
C GLY A 354 -10.66 -37.29 1.36
N ALA A 355 -11.03 -38.30 0.57
CA ALA A 355 -12.43 -38.56 0.23
C ALA A 355 -13.16 -39.28 1.38
N ASN A 356 -14.45 -38.97 1.59
CA ASN A 356 -15.34 -39.67 2.54
C ASN A 356 -14.77 -39.80 3.98
N GLY A 357 -13.98 -38.83 4.43
CA GLY A 357 -13.37 -38.86 5.77
C GLY A 357 -12.13 -39.75 5.89
N ASN A 358 -11.55 -40.20 4.77
CA ASN A 358 -10.33 -40.99 4.70
C ASN A 358 -9.09 -40.14 5.03
N TRP A 359 -8.86 -39.93 6.31
CA TRP A 359 -7.78 -39.09 6.83
C TRP A 359 -6.91 -39.86 7.81
N PHE A 360 -5.61 -39.65 7.75
CA PHE A 360 -4.68 -40.18 8.74
C PHE A 360 -4.71 -39.32 10.00
N ARG A 361 -5.15 -39.91 11.10
CA ARG A 361 -5.32 -39.27 12.43
C ARG A 361 -4.28 -39.73 13.45
N GLY A 362 -3.12 -40.19 12.98
CA GLY A 362 -2.08 -40.72 13.86
C GLY A 362 -2.35 -42.13 14.40
N ILE A 363 -3.26 -42.91 13.81
CA ILE A 363 -3.54 -44.30 14.21
C ILE A 363 -2.93 -45.25 13.17
N SER A 364 -2.31 -46.35 13.62
CA SER A 364 -1.69 -47.32 12.72
C SER A 364 -2.67 -48.39 12.21
N ASP A 365 -2.54 -48.77 10.94
CA ASP A 365 -3.25 -49.90 10.32
C ASP A 365 -2.49 -51.24 10.42
N GLY A 366 -1.35 -51.26 11.10
CA GLY A 366 -0.46 -52.42 11.17
C GLY A 366 -1.06 -53.64 11.87
N ARG A 367 -0.92 -54.83 11.27
CA ARG A 367 -1.39 -56.14 11.79
C ARG A 367 -0.75 -56.61 13.11
N VAL A 368 0.16 -55.85 13.75
CA VAL A 368 0.98 -56.31 14.88
C VAL A 368 1.01 -55.31 16.05
N THR A 369 -0.07 -54.58 16.30
CA THR A 369 -0.24 -53.87 17.57
C THR A 369 -1.51 -54.34 18.26
N THR A 370 -1.34 -54.87 19.47
CA THR A 370 -2.37 -55.37 20.39
C THR A 370 -3.34 -54.26 20.87
N ALA A 371 -3.23 -53.05 20.31
CA ALA A 371 -4.04 -51.89 20.61
C ALA A 371 -4.37 -51.14 19.31
N LYS A 372 -5.40 -51.58 18.59
CA LYS A 372 -5.95 -50.89 17.41
C LYS A 372 -6.48 -49.47 17.68
N ASN A 373 -6.48 -49.05 18.95
CA ASN A 373 -7.00 -47.77 19.41
C ASN A 373 -5.97 -46.90 20.15
N GLU A 374 -4.70 -47.33 20.23
CA GLU A 374 -3.63 -46.49 20.80
C GLU A 374 -2.95 -45.71 19.67
N GLY A 375 -3.01 -44.38 19.75
CA GLY A 375 -2.35 -43.50 18.78
C GLY A 375 -0.85 -43.77 18.68
N LEU A 376 -0.28 -43.50 17.51
CA LEU A 376 1.15 -43.60 17.26
C LEU A 376 1.94 -42.68 18.20
N PRO A 377 3.12 -43.11 18.71
CA PRO A 377 3.94 -42.28 19.57
C PRO A 377 4.34 -40.95 18.92
N THR A 378 4.52 -39.91 19.76
CA THR A 378 5.06 -38.62 19.35
C THR A 378 6.43 -38.77 18.69
N GLY A 379 6.63 -38.08 17.56
CA GLY A 379 7.90 -38.06 16.85
C GLY A 379 7.76 -37.88 15.35
N THR A 380 8.88 -38.04 14.65
CA THR A 380 8.97 -37.88 13.19
C THR A 380 8.70 -39.19 12.46
N TYR A 381 7.84 -39.10 11.46
CA TYR A 381 7.45 -40.13 10.49
C TYR A 381 7.79 -39.62 9.09
N PHE A 382 7.64 -40.48 8.09
CA PHE A 382 7.86 -40.14 6.68
C PHE A 382 6.67 -40.55 5.84
N TYR A 383 6.26 -39.70 4.91
CA TYR A 383 5.16 -39.98 3.99
C TYR A 383 5.65 -40.14 2.55
N VAL A 384 4.92 -40.94 1.79
CA VAL A 384 4.99 -41.00 0.33
C VAL A 384 3.57 -40.82 -0.19
N LEU A 385 3.39 -39.80 -1.02
CA LEU A 385 2.14 -39.45 -1.68
C LEU A 385 2.33 -39.67 -3.18
N LYS A 386 1.40 -40.37 -3.81
CA LYS A 386 1.34 -40.52 -5.26
C LYS A 386 -0.04 -40.10 -5.74
N TYR A 387 -0.11 -39.33 -6.83
CA TYR A 387 -1.39 -38.88 -7.37
C TYR A 387 -1.33 -38.73 -8.88
N LYS A 388 -2.45 -39.02 -9.54
CA LYS A 388 -2.61 -38.85 -10.97
C LYS A 388 -3.14 -37.46 -11.27
N THR A 389 -2.42 -36.72 -12.10
CA THR A 389 -2.80 -35.38 -12.53
C THR A 389 -3.95 -35.40 -13.54
N ASN A 390 -4.62 -34.26 -13.73
CA ASN A 390 -5.70 -34.11 -14.72
C ASN A 390 -5.23 -34.37 -16.16
N ASN A 391 -3.92 -34.27 -16.42
CA ASN A 391 -3.31 -34.57 -17.72
C ASN A 391 -2.99 -36.06 -17.92
N GLY A 392 -3.24 -36.90 -16.91
CA GLY A 392 -3.00 -38.35 -16.94
C GLY A 392 -1.65 -38.81 -16.40
N ASP A 393 -0.72 -37.89 -16.12
CA ASP A 393 0.61 -38.19 -15.57
C ASP A 393 0.57 -38.46 -14.07
N TYR A 394 1.44 -39.35 -13.56
CA TYR A 394 1.61 -39.57 -12.13
C TYR A 394 2.70 -38.67 -11.55
N LYS A 395 2.42 -38.07 -10.39
CA LYS A 395 3.37 -37.31 -9.57
C LYS A 395 3.55 -37.98 -8.20
N ASP A 396 4.79 -37.99 -7.74
CA ASP A 396 5.19 -38.53 -6.44
C ASP A 396 5.74 -37.39 -5.57
N LYS A 397 5.31 -37.31 -4.30
CA LYS A 397 5.88 -36.43 -3.27
C LYS A 397 6.24 -37.26 -2.05
N ALA A 398 7.37 -36.94 -1.41
CA ALA A 398 7.78 -37.58 -0.17
C ALA A 398 8.37 -36.53 0.77
N GLY A 399 8.22 -36.76 2.07
CA GLY A 399 8.69 -35.82 3.09
C GLY A 399 8.54 -36.39 4.49
N TYR A 400 8.83 -35.56 5.49
CA TYR A 400 8.60 -35.93 6.89
C TYR A 400 7.20 -35.50 7.34
N LEU A 401 6.69 -36.15 8.39
CA LEU A 401 5.45 -35.81 9.09
C LEU A 401 5.72 -35.88 10.59
N TYR A 402 5.51 -34.80 11.31
CA TYR A 402 5.64 -34.76 12.77
C TYR A 402 4.30 -35.03 13.45
N ILE A 403 4.27 -35.95 14.41
CA ILE A 403 3.08 -36.24 15.22
C ILE A 403 3.35 -35.78 16.65
N SER A 404 2.48 -34.94 17.21
CA SER A 404 2.52 -34.48 18.60
C SER A 404 1.27 -34.90 19.35
N ASN A 405 1.41 -35.80 20.33
CA ASN A 405 0.33 -36.16 21.25
C ASN A 405 0.52 -35.32 22.53
N ASN A 406 -0.14 -34.16 22.60
CA ASN A 406 -0.14 -33.32 23.80
C ASN A 406 -1.35 -33.65 24.67
#